data_AF-A0A170U0E2-F1
#
_entry.id   AF-A0A170U0E2-F1
#
_cell.length_a   1.000
_cell.length_b   1.000
_cell.length_c   1.000
_cell.angle_alpha   90.00
_cell.angle_beta   90.00
_cell.angle_gamma   90.00
#
_symmetry.space_group_name_H-M   'P 1'
#
loop_
_entity.id
_entity.type
_entity.pdbx_description
1 polymer ?
#
loop_
_entity_poly.entity_id
_entity_poly.type
_entity_poly.pdbx_seq_one_letter_code
_entity_poly.pdbx_strand_id
1 'polypeptide(L)' 'MQAFHMEGTEDARLFCNGYYADILVMDPFSLEIIFTLSSRVSPDWISALHVLRPNKRKMMLFSL' A
#
# COMPACT_ATOMS: atom_id res chain seq x y z
N MET A 1 -3.85 5.46 8.80
CA MET A 1 -2.84 5.10 7.78
C MET A 1 -1.55 5.80 8.17
N GLN A 2 -0.49 5.05 8.44
CA GLN A 2 0.79 5.60 8.91
C GLN A 2 1.85 5.38 7.84
N ALA A 3 2.56 6.45 7.48
CA ALA A 3 3.71 6.38 6.59
C ALA A 3 4.97 6.25 7.45
N PHE A 4 5.84 5.31 7.10
CA PHE A 4 7.15 5.20 7.74
C PHE A 4 8.22 5.36 6.66
N HIS A 5 9.23 6.17 6.99
CA HIS A 5 10.45 6.27 6.21
C HIS A 5 11.48 5.31 6.82
N MET A 6 11.85 4.27 6.07
CA MET A 6 12.90 3.35 6.53
C MET A 6 14.27 4.00 6.31
N GLU A 7 15.12 3.99 7.33
CA GLU A 7 16.47 4.53 7.24
C GLU A 7 17.27 3.78 6.15
N GLY A 8 17.90 4.52 5.23
CA GLY A 8 18.67 3.95 4.11
C GLY A 8 17.87 3.59 2.85
N THR A 9 16.60 3.97 2.74
CA THR A 9 15.78 3.73 1.53
C THR A 9 15.04 5.00 1.11
N GLU A 10 15.04 5.33 -0.18
CA GLU A 10 14.21 6.43 -0.73
C GLU A 10 12.72 6.03 -0.89
N ASP A 11 12.37 4.76 -0.62
CA ASP A 11 11.01 4.24 -0.79
C ASP A 11 10.13 4.59 0.42
N ALA A 12 9.01 5.27 0.16
CA ALA A 12 7.98 5.54 1.16
C ALA A 12 7.01 4.36 1.30
N ARG A 13 7.00 3.69 2.44
CA ARG A 13 6.13 2.53 2.68
C ARG A 13 4.87 2.95 3.43
N LEU A 14 3.70 2.53 2.94
CA LEU A 14 2.42 2.73 3.61
C LEU A 14 2.03 1.48 4.39
N PHE A 15 1.74 1.66 5.68
CA PHE A 15 1.39 0.56 6.56
C PHE A 15 -0.07 0.69 6.97
N CYS A 16 -0.83 -0.37 6.69
CA CYS A 16 -2.17 -0.58 7.23
C CYS A 16 -2.06 -1.56 8.41
N ASN A 17 -1.62 -1.03 9.56
CA ASN A 17 -1.57 -1.81 10.79
C ASN A 17 -2.95 -1.79 11.46
N GLY A 18 -3.51 -2.96 11.72
CA GLY A 18 -4.80 -3.12 12.37
C GLY A 18 -5.29 -4.55 12.27
N TYR A 19 -6.29 -4.87 13.09
CA TYR A 19 -6.94 -6.17 13.14
C TYR A 19 -8.22 -6.11 12.30
N TYR A 20 -8.12 -6.48 11.02
CA TYR A 20 -9.24 -6.40 10.08
C TYR A 20 -9.77 -7.80 9.79
N ALA A 21 -11.10 -7.96 9.76
CA ALA A 21 -11.74 -9.18 9.31
C ALA A 21 -11.60 -9.36 7.79
N ASP A 22 -11.73 -8.24 7.05
CA ASP A 22 -11.62 -8.18 5.60
C ASP A 22 -10.74 -7.00 5.15
N ILE A 23 -10.01 -7.19 4.05
CA ILE A 23 -9.21 -6.18 3.38
C ILE A 23 -9.57 -6.17 1.89
N LEU A 24 -10.03 -5.03 1.39
CA LEU A 24 -10.46 -4.83 0.01
C LEU A 24 -9.41 -4.02 -0.77
N VAL A 25 -9.06 -4.50 -1.97
CA VAL A 25 -8.26 -3.76 -2.95
C VAL A 25 -9.20 -3.29 -4.05
N MET A 26 -9.27 -1.98 -4.26
CA MET A 26 -10.17 -1.35 -5.23
C MET A 26 -9.39 -0.56 -6.27
N ASP A 27 -9.96 -0.44 -7.47
CA ASP A 27 -9.56 0.59 -8.41
C ASP A 27 -10.00 1.97 -7.87
N PRO A 28 -9.11 2.95 -7.75
CA PRO A 28 -9.44 4.23 -7.13
C PRO A 28 -10.35 5.13 -7.98
N PHE A 29 -10.52 4.85 -9.27
CA PHE A 29 -11.33 5.66 -10.19
C PHE A 29 -12.72 5.06 -10.43
N SER A 30 -12.80 3.74 -10.65
CA SER A 30 -14.07 3.03 -10.84
C SER A 30 -14.71 2.57 -9.53
N LEU A 31 -13.95 2.55 -8.43
CA LEU A 31 -14.34 1.96 -7.14
C LEU A 31 -14.69 0.47 -7.23
N GLU A 32 -14.30 -0.20 -8.31
CA GLU A 32 -14.50 -1.64 -8.46
C GLU A 32 -13.53 -2.40 -7.56
N ILE A 33 -14.02 -3.49 -6.95
CA ILE A 33 -13.20 -4.37 -6.12
C ILE A 33 -12.38 -5.28 -7.03
N ILE A 34 -11.06 -5.10 -7.00
CA ILE A 34 -10.10 -5.92 -7.74
C ILE A 34 -9.84 -7.22 -6.97
N PHE A 35 -9.71 -7.13 -5.64
CA PHE A 35 -9.39 -8.29 -4.80
C PHE A 35 -9.92 -8.15 -3.37
N THR A 36 -10.19 -9.27 -2.72
CA THR A 36 -10.66 -9.36 -1.33
C THR A 36 -9.84 -10.39 -0.55
N LEU A 37 -9.32 -9.98 0.60
CA LEU A 37 -8.71 -10.85 1.60
C LEU A 37 -9.65 -10.94 2.79
N SER A 38 -10.01 -12.17 3.18
CA SER A 38 -10.88 -12.43 4.33
C SER A 38 -10.23 -13.47 5.22
N SER A 39 -10.15 -13.20 6.53
CA SER A 39 -9.77 -14.23 7.49
C SER A 39 -11.01 -15.01 7.94
N ARG A 40 -10.97 -16.34 7.81
CA ARG A 40 -12.09 -17.22 8.20
C ARG A 40 -11.72 -18.21 9.31
N VAL A 41 -10.62 -17.96 10.02
CA VAL A 41 -10.09 -18.83 11.07
C VAL A 41 -9.89 -18.01 12.34
N SER A 42 -10.28 -18.54 13.50
CA SER A 42 -10.16 -17.83 14.78
C SER A 42 -8.71 -17.85 15.31
N PRO A 43 -8.11 -16.69 15.66
CA PRO A 43 -8.72 -15.36 15.64
C PRO A 43 -8.74 -14.76 14.22
N ASP A 44 -9.85 -14.11 13.86
CA ASP A 44 -10.26 -13.73 12.50
C ASP A 44 -9.63 -12.43 11.99
N TRP A 45 -8.41 -12.11 12.40
CA TRP A 45 -7.75 -10.86 12.02
C TRP A 45 -6.57 -11.05 11.07
N ILE A 46 -6.46 -10.15 10.10
CA ILE A 46 -5.36 -10.02 9.16
C ILE A 46 -4.83 -8.59 9.14
N SER A 47 -3.52 -8.44 8.90
CA SER A 47 -2.85 -7.15 8.69
C SER A 47 -2.35 -7.06 7.25
N ALA A 48 -2.38 -5.86 6.65
CA ALA A 48 -1.87 -5.63 5.30
C ALA A 48 -0.68 -4.66 5.27
N LEU A 49 0.30 -5.00 4.44
CA LEU A 49 1.46 -4.16 4.14
C LEU A 49 1.51 -3.87 2.65
N HIS A 50 1.61 -2.60 2.26
CA HIS A 50 1.83 -2.22 0.87
C HIS A 50 3.05 -1.31 0.72
N VAL A 51 4.01 -1.75 -0.08
CA VAL A 51 5.23 -0.99 -0.36
C VAL A 51 5.02 -0.19 -1.64
N LEU A 52 4.71 1.09 -1.49
CA LEU A 52 4.73 2.01 -2.61
C LEU A 52 6.17 2.42 -2.89
N ARG A 53 6.59 2.31 -4.15
CA ARG A 53 7.83 2.94 -4.59
C ARG A 53 7.48 4.27 -5.23
N PRO A 54 8.08 5.40 -4.81
CA PRO A 54 7.95 6.64 -5.54
C PRO A 54 8.34 6.40 -6.99
N ASN A 55 7.48 6.79 -7.91
CA ASN A 55 7.80 6.68 -9.32
C ASN A 55 9.00 7.62 -9.56
N LYS A 56 10.17 7.09 -9.93
CA LYS A 56 11.35 7.91 -10.21
C LYS A 56 10.97 8.83 -11.35
N ARG A 57 10.63 10.09 -11.06
CA ARG A 57 10.48 11.11 -12.10
C ARG A 57 11.84 11.22 -12.75
N LYS A 58 11.98 10.67 -13.95
CA LYS A 58 13.15 10.91 -14.79
C LYS A 58 13.10 12.39 -15.12
N MET A 59 13.85 13.20 -14.38
CA MET A 59 14.09 14.59 -14.72
C MET A 59 14.79 14.57 -16.08
N MET A 60 14.04 14.81 -17.16
CA MET A 60 14.66 15.20 -18.43
C MET A 60 15.33 16.54 -18.15
N LEU A 61 16.65 16.54 -17.96
CA LEU A 61 17.44 17.73 -18.20
C LEU A 61 17.27 18.06 -19.69
N PHE A 62 16.47 19.08 -19.99
CA PHE A 62 16.69 19.84 -21.21
C PHE A 62 17.96 20.64 -20.98
N SER A 63 19.07 20.15 -21.51
CA SER A 63 20.30 20.92 -21.64
C SER A 63 19.99 22.10 -22.58
N LEU A 64 19.94 23.31 -22.03
CA LEU A 64 20.05 24.56 -22.79
C LEU A 64 21.54 24.85 -23.06
#